data_AF-A0A3D0USX1-F1
#
_entry.id   AF-A0A3D0USX1-F1
#
_cell.length_a   1.000
_cell.length_b   1.000
_cell.length_c   1.000
_cell.angle_alpha   90.00
_cell.angle_beta   90.00
_cell.angle_gamma   90.00
#
_symmetry.space_group_name_H-M   'P 1'
#
loop_
_entity.id
_entity.type
_entity.pdbx_description
1 polymer ?
#
loop_
_entity_poly.entity_id
_entity_poly.type
_entity_poly.pdbx_seq_one_letter_code
_entity_poly.pdbx_strand_id
1 'polypeptide(L)'
;RAGAISVTLDSRHKDILDFLDLQTETGDIRRKSFDIFPSVTIPDIFMQRVINNENRTLFDPKEIHDITGKKLQDLFQDEFTAFYQELEQNPKIILKQTISAKELFKRLLKTVVETGMPYIFFRDTVNRINPNRHAGNIYSTQLCTEIAQNTSPSTFVEETDEN
;
A
#
# COMPACT_ATOMS: atom_id res chain seq x y z
N ARG A 1 -17.64 23.51 0.31
CA ARG A 1 -17.24 22.26 -0.36
C ARG A 1 -16.61 21.37 0.70
N ALA A 2 -16.97 20.08 0.76
CA ALA A 2 -16.23 19.14 1.60
C ALA A 2 -14.79 19.01 1.08
N GLY A 3 -13.83 18.80 1.98
CA GLY A 3 -12.46 18.46 1.60
C GLY A 3 -12.42 17.08 0.93
N ALA A 4 -11.45 16.86 0.05
CA ALA A 4 -11.23 15.56 -0.60
C ALA A 4 -9.82 15.08 -0.28
N ILE A 5 -9.70 13.84 0.18
CA ILE A 5 -8.43 13.24 0.56
C ILE A 5 -8.35 11.86 -0.06
N SER A 6 -7.25 11.57 -0.75
CA SER A 6 -6.93 10.20 -1.16
C SER A 6 -5.93 9.57 -0.21
N VAL A 7 -6.19 8.33 0.18
CA VAL A 7 -5.31 7.54 1.05
C VAL A 7 -4.79 6.37 0.26
N THR A 8 -3.47 6.21 0.21
CA THR A 8 -2.82 5.14 -0.54
C THR A 8 -2.30 4.06 0.41
N LEU A 9 -2.69 2.81 0.20
CA LEU A 9 -2.22 1.65 0.96
C LEU A 9 -1.56 0.61 0.06
N ASP A 10 -0.51 -0.04 0.55
CA ASP A 10 0.14 -1.12 -0.20
C ASP A 10 -0.65 -2.43 -0.14
N SER A 11 -0.79 -3.11 -1.28
CA SER A 11 -1.42 -4.44 -1.39
C SER A 11 -0.83 -5.54 -0.48
N ARG A 12 0.37 -5.38 0.09
CA ARG A 12 0.96 -6.27 1.13
C ARG A 12 0.58 -5.92 2.56
N HIS A 13 -0.13 -4.82 2.80
CA HIS A 13 -0.50 -4.42 4.15
C HIS A 13 -1.49 -5.42 4.76
N LYS A 14 -1.33 -5.75 6.05
CA LYS A 14 -2.24 -6.67 6.75
C LYS A 14 -3.70 -6.25 6.68
N ASP A 15 -3.94 -4.94 6.79
CA ASP A 15 -5.29 -4.36 6.77
C ASP A 15 -5.87 -4.15 5.37
N ILE A 16 -5.23 -4.65 4.30
CA ILE A 16 -5.69 -4.41 2.92
C ILE A 16 -7.13 -4.88 2.68
N LEU A 17 -7.55 -5.97 3.31
CA LEU A 17 -8.90 -6.50 3.12
C LEU A 17 -9.97 -5.57 3.72
N ASP A 18 -9.69 -5.01 4.89
CA ASP A 18 -10.58 -4.04 5.53
C ASP A 18 -10.56 -2.70 4.79
N PHE A 19 -9.39 -2.31 4.26
CA PHE A 19 -9.24 -1.12 3.44
C PHE A 19 -10.09 -1.18 2.16
N LEU A 20 -10.20 -2.36 1.54
CA LEU A 20 -11.07 -2.57 0.38
C LEU A 20 -12.57 -2.51 0.71
N ASP A 21 -12.95 -2.57 1.99
CA ASP A 21 -14.34 -2.50 2.43
C ASP A 21 -14.76 -1.09 2.86
N LEU A 22 -13.86 -0.09 2.83
CA LEU A 22 -14.12 1.25 3.39
C LEU A 22 -15.33 1.96 2.77
N GLN A 23 -15.53 1.79 1.46
CA GLN A 23 -16.59 2.46 0.70
C GLN A 23 -17.69 1.50 0.22
N THR A 24 -17.64 0.22 0.56
CA THR A 24 -18.71 -0.70 0.18
C THR A 24 -19.96 -0.40 1.02
N GLU A 25 -21.14 -0.48 0.40
CA GLU A 25 -22.43 -0.17 1.04
C GLU A 25 -22.82 -1.20 2.11
N THR A 26 -22.22 -2.40 2.07
CA THR A 26 -22.54 -3.51 2.96
C THR A 26 -21.56 -3.62 4.13
N GLY A 27 -22.04 -4.01 5.31
CA GLY A 27 -21.21 -4.25 6.49
C GLY A 27 -21.42 -3.24 7.62
N ASP A 28 -20.49 -3.20 8.58
CA ASP A 28 -20.58 -2.33 9.76
C ASP A 28 -20.23 -0.89 9.39
N ILE A 29 -21.19 0.02 9.57
CA ILE A 29 -21.06 1.46 9.27
C ILE A 29 -19.89 2.12 10.01
N ARG A 30 -19.52 1.62 11.20
CA ARG A 30 -18.40 2.16 12.00
C ARG A 30 -17.04 1.89 11.37
N ARG A 31 -16.98 0.99 10.39
CA ARG A 31 -15.78 0.64 9.64
C ARG A 31 -15.76 1.28 8.25
N LYS A 32 -16.72 2.17 7.97
CA LYS A 32 -16.87 2.85 6.69
C LYS A 32 -16.30 4.24 6.74
N SER A 33 -15.82 4.70 5.59
CA SER A 33 -15.37 6.07 5.39
C SER A 33 -15.66 6.46 3.95
N PHE A 34 -16.80 7.12 3.74
CA PHE A 34 -17.27 7.48 2.40
C PHE A 34 -16.57 8.75 1.86
N ASP A 35 -16.05 9.60 2.75
CA ASP A 35 -15.42 10.88 2.40
C ASP A 35 -13.93 10.76 1.99
N ILE A 36 -13.33 9.58 2.16
CA ILE A 36 -11.96 9.30 1.70
C ILE A 36 -11.99 8.59 0.35
N PHE A 37 -10.96 8.81 -0.47
CA PHE A 37 -10.79 8.17 -1.77
C PHE A 37 -9.66 7.14 -1.71
N PRO A 38 -9.96 5.84 -1.53
CA PRO A 38 -8.94 4.81 -1.38
C PRO A 38 -8.10 4.64 -2.66
N SER A 39 -6.81 4.40 -2.49
CA SER A 39 -5.88 4.01 -3.54
C SER A 39 -5.04 2.84 -3.06
N VAL A 40 -4.75 1.89 -3.95
CA VAL A 40 -3.94 0.70 -3.65
C VAL A 40 -2.71 0.67 -4.55
N THR A 41 -1.54 0.47 -3.91
CA THR A 41 -0.29 0.26 -4.65
C THR A 41 -0.06 -1.21 -4.97
N ILE A 42 0.30 -1.46 -6.22
CA ILE A 42 0.51 -2.79 -6.79
C ILE A 42 1.99 -2.90 -7.21
N PRO A 43 2.82 -3.64 -6.45
CA PRO A 43 4.15 -4.02 -6.90
C PRO A 43 4.10 -5.13 -7.96
N ASP A 44 5.15 -5.25 -8.76
CA ASP A 44 5.23 -6.22 -9.86
C ASP A 44 5.12 -7.67 -9.36
N ILE A 45 5.74 -7.98 -8.20
CA ILE A 45 5.65 -9.31 -7.56
C ILE A 45 4.19 -9.70 -7.26
N PHE A 46 3.31 -8.74 -6.97
CA PHE A 46 1.91 -9.07 -6.73
C PHE A 46 1.24 -9.58 -8.02
N MET A 47 1.45 -8.90 -9.14
CA MET A 47 0.91 -9.32 -10.43
C MET A 47 1.51 -10.63 -10.92
N GLN A 48 2.82 -10.84 -10.71
CA GLN A 48 3.48 -12.12 -11.00
C GLN A 48 2.83 -13.27 -10.23
N ARG A 49 2.56 -13.08 -8.93
CA ARG A 49 1.88 -14.09 -8.10
C ARG A 49 0.43 -14.33 -8.52
N VAL A 50 -0.29 -13.30 -8.97
CA VAL A 50 -1.64 -13.46 -9.52
C VAL A 50 -1.62 -14.34 -10.78
N ILE A 51 -0.68 -14.08 -11.70
CA ILE A 51 -0.52 -14.83 -12.96
C ILE A 51 -0.15 -16.29 -12.68
N ASN A 52 0.80 -16.51 -11.77
CA ASN A 52 1.29 -17.84 -11.42
C ASN A 52 0.37 -18.62 -10.46
N ASN A 53 -0.76 -18.02 -10.04
CA ASN A 53 -1.68 -18.60 -9.07
C ASN A 53 -1.00 -18.95 -7.73
N GLU A 54 -0.10 -18.08 -7.28
CA GLU A 54 0.66 -18.22 -6.05
C GLU A 54 -0.03 -17.52 -4.86
N ASN A 55 0.44 -17.83 -3.66
CA ASN A 55 0.01 -17.15 -2.45
C ASN A 55 0.83 -15.88 -2.22
N ARG A 56 0.25 -14.93 -1.49
CA ARG A 56 0.87 -13.69 -1.04
C ARG A 56 0.76 -13.57 0.47
N THR A 57 1.83 -13.14 1.13
CA THR A 57 1.82 -12.84 2.55
C THR A 57 1.59 -11.35 2.81
N LEU A 58 0.61 -11.06 3.65
CA LEU A 58 0.33 -9.74 4.19
C LEU A 58 1.08 -9.58 5.51
N PHE A 59 1.62 -8.39 5.75
CA PHE A 59 2.46 -8.12 6.90
C PHE A 59 2.02 -6.87 7.65
N ASP A 60 2.23 -6.89 8.96
CA ASP A 60 2.22 -5.70 9.80
C ASP A 60 3.50 -4.87 9.58
N PRO A 61 3.41 -3.59 9.18
CA PRO A 61 4.59 -2.78 8.89
C PRO A 61 5.40 -2.42 10.15
N LYS A 62 4.75 -2.35 11.32
CA LYS A 62 5.42 -2.03 12.58
C LYS A 62 6.28 -3.18 13.04
N GLU A 63 5.76 -4.41 12.99
CA GLU A 63 6.51 -5.62 13.32
C GLU A 63 7.76 -5.77 12.45
N ILE A 64 7.64 -5.52 11.13
CA ILE A 64 8.79 -5.53 10.22
C ILE A 64 9.85 -4.52 10.69
N HIS A 65 9.45 -3.30 11.01
CA HIS A 65 10.37 -2.26 11.46
C HIS A 65 11.05 -2.62 12.78
N ASP A 66 10.29 -3.12 13.76
CA ASP A 66 10.81 -3.48 15.09
C ASP A 66 11.86 -4.61 15.01
N ILE A 67 11.68 -5.57 14.09
CA ILE A 67 12.57 -6.74 13.97
C ILE A 67 13.77 -6.47 13.05
N THR A 68 13.57 -5.74 11.96
CA THR A 68 14.59 -5.59 10.91
C THR A 68 15.25 -4.21 10.89
N GLY A 69 14.68 -3.22 11.57
CA GLY A 69 15.06 -1.81 11.46
C GLY A 69 14.70 -1.16 10.12
N LYS A 70 14.21 -1.93 9.14
CA LYS A 70 13.89 -1.45 7.78
C LYS A 70 12.39 -1.23 7.61
N LYS A 71 12.05 -0.33 6.70
CA LYS A 71 10.67 -0.07 6.28
C LYS A 71 10.47 -0.66 4.90
N LEU A 72 9.61 -1.66 4.79
CA LEU A 72 9.39 -2.37 3.53
C LEU A 72 8.76 -1.48 2.44
N GLN A 73 8.07 -0.40 2.82
CA GLN A 73 7.54 0.60 1.88
C GLN A 73 8.64 1.47 1.22
N ASP A 74 9.84 1.53 1.79
CA ASP A 74 10.95 2.33 1.24
C ASP A 74 11.74 1.58 0.15
N LEU A 75 11.41 0.30 -0.08
CA LEU A 75 12.03 -0.55 -1.09
C LEU A 75 11.13 -0.72 -2.31
N PHE A 76 11.75 -0.79 -3.48
CA PHE A 76 11.09 -0.91 -4.79
C PHE A 76 11.74 -2.00 -5.65
N GLN A 77 11.00 -2.52 -6.62
CA GLN A 77 11.50 -3.46 -7.64
C GLN A 77 12.22 -4.69 -7.03
N ASP A 78 13.48 -4.94 -7.42
CA ASP A 78 14.24 -6.13 -7.04
C ASP A 78 14.59 -6.14 -5.55
N GLU A 79 14.96 -4.99 -4.99
CA GLU A 79 15.26 -4.85 -3.55
C GLU A 79 14.03 -5.16 -2.70
N PHE A 80 12.88 -4.67 -3.15
CA PHE A 80 11.60 -4.99 -2.52
C PHE A 80 11.30 -6.48 -2.59
N THR A 81 11.45 -7.07 -3.78
CA THR A 81 11.13 -8.48 -4.01
C THR A 81 12.00 -9.40 -3.15
N ALA A 82 13.30 -9.15 -3.11
CA ALA A 82 14.25 -9.91 -2.29
C ALA A 82 13.91 -9.80 -0.80
N PHE A 83 13.72 -8.58 -0.29
CA PHE A 83 13.41 -8.37 1.13
C PHE A 83 12.03 -8.92 1.51
N TYR A 84 11.04 -8.81 0.62
CA TYR A 84 9.71 -9.37 0.83
C TYR A 84 9.76 -10.90 0.97
N GLN A 85 10.52 -11.59 0.11
CA GLN A 85 10.69 -13.05 0.18
C GLN A 85 11.48 -13.47 1.44
N GLU A 86 12.48 -12.68 1.85
CA GLU A 86 13.20 -12.90 3.12
C GLU A 86 12.25 -12.84 4.32
N LEU A 87 11.37 -11.84 4.37
CA LEU A 87 10.38 -11.67 5.44
C LEU A 87 9.36 -12.82 5.51
N GLU A 88 8.99 -13.41 4.37
CA GLU A 88 8.10 -14.57 4.34
C GLU A 88 8.71 -15.76 5.07
N GLN A 89 10.02 -15.97 4.89
CA GLN A 89 10.78 -17.08 5.47
C GLN A 89 11.22 -16.81 6.92
N ASN A 90 11.19 -15.56 7.38
CA ASN A 90 11.62 -15.20 8.72
C ASN A 90 10.62 -15.69 9.79
N PRO A 91 11.04 -16.58 10.72
CA PRO A 91 10.17 -17.12 11.75
C PRO A 91 9.87 -16.11 12.87
N LYS A 92 10.62 -15.01 12.98
CA LYS A 92 10.38 -13.95 13.98
C LYS A 92 9.17 -13.09 13.62
N ILE A 93 8.77 -13.06 12.34
CA ILE A 93 7.61 -12.31 11.85
C ILE A 93 6.37 -13.17 12.09
N ILE A 94 5.61 -12.84 13.14
CA ILE A 94 4.44 -13.60 13.58
C ILE A 94 3.13 -12.95 13.16
N LEU A 95 3.07 -11.62 13.02
CA LEU A 95 1.88 -10.87 12.61
C LEU A 95 1.71 -10.85 11.09
N LYS A 96 1.80 -12.03 10.45
CA LYS A 96 1.59 -12.20 9.02
C LYS A 96 0.34 -13.02 8.70
N GLN A 97 -0.23 -12.82 7.52
CA GLN A 97 -1.36 -13.60 7.01
C GLN A 97 -1.09 -13.98 5.56
N THR A 98 -1.22 -15.27 5.21
CA THR A 98 -1.05 -15.73 3.83
C THR A 98 -2.40 -15.93 3.16
N ILE A 99 -2.58 -15.34 1.99
CA ILE A 99 -3.81 -15.44 1.19
C ILE A 99 -3.47 -15.74 -0.28
N SER A 100 -4.43 -16.25 -1.04
CA SER A 100 -4.26 -16.39 -2.49
C SER A 100 -4.14 -15.01 -3.14
N ALA A 101 -3.08 -14.80 -3.93
CA ALA A 101 -2.90 -13.53 -4.65
C ALA A 101 -4.07 -13.28 -5.61
N LYS A 102 -4.56 -14.33 -6.27
CA LYS A 102 -5.69 -14.29 -7.19
C LYS A 102 -6.99 -13.91 -6.50
N GLU A 103 -7.26 -14.42 -5.30
CA GLU A 103 -8.45 -14.04 -4.54
C GLU A 103 -8.39 -12.59 -4.04
N LEU A 104 -7.21 -12.13 -3.59
CA LEU A 104 -7.02 -10.72 -3.25
C LEU A 104 -7.29 -9.80 -4.45
N PHE A 105 -6.75 -10.16 -5.62
CA PHE A 105 -6.93 -9.38 -6.85
C PHE A 105 -8.39 -9.40 -7.32
N LYS A 106 -9.08 -10.54 -7.26
CA LYS A 106 -10.52 -10.61 -7.53
C LYS A 106 -11.33 -9.71 -6.61
N ARG A 107 -10.99 -9.68 -5.31
CA ARG A 107 -11.67 -8.81 -4.35
C ARG A 107 -11.44 -7.34 -4.66
N LEU A 108 -10.20 -6.95 -4.96
CA LEU A 108 -9.86 -5.61 -5.44
C LEU A 108 -10.71 -5.22 -6.65
N LEU A 109 -10.75 -6.06 -7.69
CA LEU A 109 -11.55 -5.80 -8.89
C LEU A 109 -13.04 -5.68 -8.62
N LYS A 110 -13.58 -6.53 -7.72
CA LYS A 110 -14.98 -6.46 -7.33
C LYS A 110 -15.30 -5.12 -6.66
N THR A 111 -14.45 -4.67 -5.73
CA THR A 111 -14.63 -3.36 -5.07
C THR A 111 -14.59 -2.22 -6.09
N VAL A 112 -13.66 -2.27 -7.05
CA VAL A 112 -13.56 -1.26 -8.14
C VAL A 112 -14.81 -1.23 -8.99
N VAL A 113 -15.37 -2.40 -9.34
CA VAL A 113 -16.62 -2.47 -10.11
C VAL A 113 -17.81 -1.95 -9.31
N GLU A 114 -17.85 -2.22 -8.01
CA GLU A 114 -18.96 -1.83 -7.13
C GLU A 114 -18.96 -0.32 -6.80
N THR A 115 -17.78 0.25 -6.55
CA THR A 115 -17.65 1.60 -5.96
C THR A 115 -16.90 2.60 -6.85
N GLY A 116 -16.28 2.13 -7.93
CA GLY A 116 -15.32 2.92 -8.72
C GLY A 116 -13.93 3.07 -8.07
N MET A 117 -13.73 2.51 -6.87
CA MET A 117 -12.55 2.64 -6.02
C MET A 117 -12.11 1.25 -5.50
N PRO A 118 -10.87 1.07 -5.01
CA PRO A 118 -9.78 2.04 -4.94
C PRO A 118 -9.17 2.36 -6.32
N TYR A 119 -8.50 3.52 -6.41
CA TYR A 119 -7.56 3.76 -7.50
C TYR A 119 -6.41 2.75 -7.48
N ILE A 120 -5.87 2.41 -8.65
CA ILE A 120 -4.78 1.44 -8.78
C ILE A 120 -3.49 2.17 -9.19
N PHE A 121 -2.42 1.97 -8.40
CA PHE A 121 -1.12 2.57 -8.64
C PHE A 121 -0.03 1.51 -8.80
N PHE A 122 0.50 1.33 -10.01
CA PHE A 122 1.62 0.42 -10.29
C PHE A 122 2.95 1.05 -9.89
N ARG A 123 3.26 1.02 -8.59
CA ARG A 123 4.37 1.76 -7.98
C ARG A 123 5.74 1.42 -8.59
N ASP A 124 5.98 0.16 -8.97
CA ASP A 124 7.28 -0.27 -9.50
C ASP A 124 7.51 0.29 -10.92
N THR A 125 6.47 0.28 -11.77
CA THR A 125 6.50 0.91 -13.09
C THR A 125 6.81 2.40 -13.00
N VAL A 126 6.11 3.11 -12.11
CA VAL A 126 6.31 4.56 -11.93
C VAL A 126 7.69 4.88 -11.37
N ASN A 127 8.17 4.15 -10.36
CA ASN A 127 9.50 4.37 -9.80
C ASN A 127 10.63 3.95 -10.75
N ARG A 128 10.39 3.03 -11.70
CA ARG A 128 11.38 2.64 -12.71
C ARG A 128 11.70 3.78 -13.68
N ILE A 129 10.67 4.54 -14.06
CA ILE A 129 10.81 5.68 -14.99
C ILE A 129 10.97 7.02 -14.27
N ASN A 130 11.09 7.02 -12.95
CA ASN A 130 11.28 8.24 -12.17
C ASN A 130 12.61 8.92 -12.57
N PRO A 131 12.62 10.16 -13.10
CA PRO A 131 13.86 10.86 -13.43
C PRO A 131 14.64 11.31 -12.18
N ASN A 132 13.97 11.40 -11.03
CA ASN A 132 14.51 11.95 -9.78
C ASN A 132 14.79 10.87 -8.73
N ARG A 133 15.14 9.63 -9.10
CA ARG A 133 15.40 8.53 -8.15
C ARG A 133 16.51 8.85 -7.14
N HIS A 134 17.45 9.72 -7.50
CA HIS A 134 18.51 10.20 -6.61
C HIS A 134 17.99 11.07 -5.44
N ALA A 135 16.78 11.63 -5.56
CA ALA A 135 16.17 12.52 -4.57
C ALA A 135 15.02 11.85 -3.79
N GLY A 136 14.86 10.53 -3.90
CA GLY A 136 13.80 9.76 -3.21
C GLY A 136 12.90 8.97 -4.16
N ASN A 137 11.79 8.48 -3.60
CA ASN A 137 10.86 7.57 -4.27
C ASN A 137 9.44 8.14 -4.31
N ILE A 138 8.62 7.59 -5.20
CA ILE A 138 7.22 7.95 -5.40
C ILE A 138 6.37 6.91 -4.68
N TYR A 139 5.84 7.28 -3.52
CA TYR A 139 5.10 6.37 -2.64
C TYR A 139 3.60 6.28 -2.97
N SER A 140 3.04 7.39 -3.45
CA SER A 140 1.62 7.53 -3.74
C SER A 140 1.41 8.53 -4.88
N THR A 141 0.17 8.63 -5.35
CA THR A 141 -0.26 9.63 -6.32
C THR A 141 -1.30 10.56 -5.70
N GLN A 142 -1.65 11.63 -6.41
CA GLN A 142 -2.71 12.55 -6.01
C GLN A 142 -4.10 11.95 -6.31
N LEU A 143 -5.16 12.64 -5.90
CA LEU A 143 -6.54 12.19 -6.06
C LEU A 143 -6.90 11.74 -7.49
N CYS A 144 -6.47 12.45 -8.54
CA CYS A 144 -6.77 12.08 -9.93
C CYS A 144 -5.72 11.14 -10.58
N THR A 145 -4.74 10.64 -9.81
CA THR A 145 -3.79 9.57 -10.18
C THR A 145 -2.70 9.88 -11.24
N GLU A 146 -2.63 11.10 -11.75
CA GLU A 146 -1.71 11.54 -12.80
C GLU A 146 -0.39 12.14 -12.27
N ILE A 147 -0.37 12.62 -11.02
CA ILE A 147 0.83 13.21 -10.43
C ILE A 147 1.68 12.12 -9.77
N ALA A 148 2.94 12.04 -10.19
CA ALA A 148 3.93 11.09 -9.70
C ALA A 148 5.20 11.86 -9.32
N GLN A 149 5.30 12.26 -8.05
CA GLN A 149 6.40 13.07 -7.53
C GLN A 149 7.02 12.40 -6.30
N ASN A 150 8.31 12.63 -6.11
CA ASN A 150 9.02 12.16 -4.92
C ASN A 150 8.41 12.79 -3.67
N THR A 151 8.27 11.99 -2.62
CA THR A 151 7.82 12.47 -1.30
C THR A 151 8.70 11.90 -0.19
N SER A 152 8.80 12.63 0.91
CA SER A 152 9.47 12.18 2.13
C SER A 152 8.64 12.60 3.35
N PRO A 153 8.63 11.80 4.43
CA PRO A 153 8.02 12.22 5.68
C PRO A 153 8.66 13.50 6.22
N SER A 154 7.84 14.42 6.73
CA SER A 154 8.33 15.59 7.46
C SER A 154 8.87 15.17 8.84
N THR A 155 9.90 15.86 9.32
CA THR A 155 10.42 15.72 10.68
C THR A 155 9.90 16.87 11.54
N PHE A 156 9.27 16.57 12.66
CA PHE A 156 8.95 17.57 13.67
C PHE A 156 10.24 18.01 14.37
N VAL A 157 10.50 19.31 14.46
CA VAL A 157 11.73 19.86 15.07
C VAL A 157 11.42 20.38 16.47
N GLU A 158 10.61 21.42 16.58
CA GLU A 158 10.17 22.00 17.85
C GLU A 158 8.94 22.89 17.59
N GLU A 159 8.08 23.06 18.59
CA GLU A 159 6.99 24.04 18.60
C GLU A 159 7.18 24.88 19.87
N THR A 160 7.36 26.19 19.69
CA THR A 160 7.49 27.14 20.81
C THR A 160 6.23 27.98 20.84
N ASP A 161 5.41 27.79 21.88
CA ASP A 161 4.27 28.66 22.14
C ASP A 161 4.77 30.00 22.70
N GLU A 162 4.51 31.10 21.98
CA GLU A 162 4.71 32.46 22.49
C GLU A 162 3.61 32.77 23.51
N ASN A 163 3.86 32.45 24.79
CA ASN A 163 3.10 32.99 25.94
C ASN A 163 3.73 34.28 26.46
#